data_AF-A0A1M6RAS1-F1
#
_entry.id   AF-A0A1M6RAS1-F1
#
_cell.length_a   1.000
_cell.length_b   1.000
_cell.length_c   1.000
_cell.angle_alpha   90.00
_cell.angle_beta   90.00
_cell.angle_gamma   90.00
#
_symmetry.space_group_name_H-M   'P 1'
#
loop_
_entity.id
_entity.type
_entity.pdbx_description
1 polymer ?
#
loop_
_entity_poly.entity_id
_entity_poly.type
_entity_poly.pdbx_seq_one_letter_code
_entity_poly.pdbx_strand_id
1 'polypeptide(L)'
;MATRRPLLRPSLDWSTPIQEYVNLLGKGLQQRPLWAYRLSAKSCFCRAVVQCGILTHRQMVHAALRYRLGRSKNDAVIYWQIDQLGNVNDGKLMWYGPDCHRLKNCNATWVSFLMKKHCGLPQDTFQPTHVFFGTHLLSNYLSAPFFTGRGAYPKRTPFLSGGGARGGATVCLVEAEKSAIILSELYPQYIWIASGGLFELQLSKFYALMRYKVIMIPDTDPDGKAYTLWYETAQKVSKLFLWPRHNPIYVSDFLERHATADQKRRKIDLVDYILESNYFANANQLANK
;
A
#
# COMPACT_ATOMS: atom_id res chain seq x y z
N MET A 1 -49.95 -5.69 3.54
CA MET A 1 -48.66 -4.99 3.82
C MET A 1 -47.57 -6.03 3.98
N ALA A 2 -46.84 -6.34 2.91
CA ALA A 2 -45.76 -7.33 2.91
C ALA A 2 -44.41 -6.60 3.09
N THR A 3 -43.80 -6.77 4.26
CA THR A 3 -42.45 -6.28 4.56
C THR A 3 -41.45 -7.02 3.68
N ARG A 4 -40.90 -6.32 2.68
CA ARG A 4 -39.81 -6.82 1.83
C ARG A 4 -38.60 -7.12 2.72
N ARG A 5 -38.29 -8.41 2.89
CA ARG A 5 -36.98 -8.86 3.38
C ARG A 5 -35.91 -8.32 2.42
N PRO A 6 -34.84 -7.66 2.91
CA PRO A 6 -33.74 -7.29 2.06
C PRO A 6 -33.11 -8.57 1.50
N LEU A 7 -32.97 -8.61 0.17
CA LEU A 7 -32.31 -9.69 -0.57
C LEU A 7 -30.96 -9.99 0.10
N LEU A 8 -30.79 -11.25 0.50
CA LEU A 8 -29.55 -11.82 1.01
C LEU A 8 -28.40 -11.42 0.07
N ARG A 9 -27.50 -10.58 0.57
CA ARG A 9 -26.17 -10.40 -0.02
C ARG A 9 -25.49 -11.76 0.04
N PRO A 10 -24.78 -12.22 -1.01
CA PRO A 10 -23.88 -13.36 -0.82
C PRO A 10 -22.85 -12.91 0.20
N SER A 11 -22.93 -13.45 1.41
CA SER A 11 -21.87 -13.31 2.40
C SER A 11 -20.62 -13.91 1.78
N LEU A 12 -19.64 -13.08 1.40
CA LEU A 12 -18.30 -13.57 1.14
C LEU A 12 -17.85 -14.27 2.41
N ASP A 13 -17.77 -15.60 2.36
CA ASP A 13 -17.22 -16.41 3.41
C ASP A 13 -15.70 -16.23 3.41
N TRP A 14 -15.17 -15.55 4.41
CA TRP A 14 -13.74 -15.24 4.54
C TRP A 14 -12.90 -16.45 4.99
N SER A 15 -13.53 -17.63 5.13
CA SER A 15 -12.86 -18.93 5.22
C SER A 15 -12.27 -19.38 3.88
N THR A 16 -12.73 -18.78 2.77
CA THR A 16 -12.32 -19.11 1.41
C THR A 16 -10.81 -18.92 1.22
N PRO A 17 -10.04 -19.97 0.87
CA PRO A 17 -8.61 -19.84 0.64
C PRO A 17 -8.30 -18.79 -0.42
N ILE A 18 -7.21 -18.02 -0.23
CA ILE A 18 -6.70 -17.02 -1.20
C ILE A 18 -6.67 -17.58 -2.65
N GLN A 19 -6.45 -18.89 -2.79
CA GLN A 19 -6.41 -19.57 -4.09
C GLN A 19 -7.76 -19.56 -4.85
N GLU A 20 -8.89 -19.68 -4.16
CA GLU A 20 -10.21 -19.59 -4.79
C GLU A 20 -10.50 -18.17 -5.28
N TYR A 21 -10.05 -17.17 -4.52
CA TYR A 21 -10.11 -15.77 -4.92
C TYR A 21 -9.23 -15.47 -6.16
N VAL A 22 -8.00 -16.01 -6.20
CA VAL A 22 -7.13 -15.94 -7.39
C VAL A 22 -7.79 -16.57 -8.60
N ASN A 23 -8.48 -17.70 -8.41
CA ASN A 23 -9.19 -18.38 -9.50
C ASN A 23 -10.36 -17.55 -10.03
N LEU A 24 -11.08 -16.81 -9.16
CA LEU A 24 -12.12 -15.88 -9.57
C LEU A 24 -11.57 -14.69 -10.37
N LEU A 25 -10.45 -14.10 -9.92
CA LEU A 25 -9.78 -12.99 -10.62
C LEU A 25 -9.19 -13.39 -11.98
N GLY A 26 -8.83 -14.66 -12.14
CA GLY A 26 -8.25 -15.20 -13.38
C GLY A 26 -9.28 -15.64 -14.44
N LYS A 27 -10.59 -15.60 -14.15
CA LYS A 27 -11.62 -16.01 -15.12
C LYS A 27 -11.65 -15.03 -16.30
N GLY A 28 -11.31 -15.52 -17.50
CA GLY A 28 -11.39 -14.77 -18.75
C GLY A 28 -10.10 -14.05 -19.18
N LEU A 29 -9.00 -14.16 -18.44
CA LEU A 29 -7.69 -13.66 -18.87
C LEU A 29 -6.94 -14.75 -19.66
N GLN A 30 -6.38 -14.41 -20.83
CA GLN A 30 -5.53 -15.34 -21.61
C GLN A 30 -4.28 -15.76 -20.84
N GLN A 31 -3.70 -14.87 -20.02
CA GLN A 31 -2.62 -15.17 -19.08
C GLN A 31 -2.84 -14.40 -17.78
N ARG A 32 -2.59 -15.04 -16.62
CA ARG A 32 -2.67 -14.38 -15.32
C ARG A 32 -1.47 -13.43 -15.13
N PRO A 33 -1.64 -12.26 -14.49
CA PRO A 33 -0.52 -11.36 -14.22
C PRO A 33 0.46 -11.99 -13.22
N LEU A 34 1.75 -11.63 -13.31
CA LEU A 34 2.84 -12.23 -12.52
C LEU A 34 2.56 -12.30 -11.00
N TRP A 35 2.00 -11.22 -10.44
CA TRP A 35 1.70 -11.16 -9.01
C TRP A 35 0.71 -12.24 -8.56
N ALA A 36 -0.21 -12.67 -9.43
CA ALA A 36 -1.24 -13.65 -9.08
C ALA A 36 -0.66 -15.05 -8.81
N TYR A 37 0.47 -15.40 -9.45
CA TYR A 37 1.15 -16.69 -9.23
C TYR A 37 1.92 -16.77 -7.91
N ARG A 38 2.10 -15.64 -7.24
CA ARG A 38 2.83 -15.56 -5.97
C ARG A 38 1.99 -14.98 -4.84
N LEU A 39 0.73 -14.63 -5.10
CA LEU A 39 -0.18 -14.03 -4.14
C LEU A 39 -0.26 -14.87 -2.86
N SER A 40 0.03 -14.26 -1.71
CA SER A 40 0.11 -14.96 -0.45
C SER A 40 0.00 -14.02 0.75
N ALA A 41 -0.82 -14.40 1.74
CA ALA A 41 -0.83 -13.80 3.07
C ALA A 41 0.02 -14.60 4.07
N LYS A 42 0.97 -15.42 3.59
CA LYS A 42 1.76 -16.32 4.42
C LYS A 42 3.26 -16.06 4.35
N SER A 43 3.74 -14.91 3.87
CA SER A 43 5.17 -14.56 3.92
C SER A 43 5.65 -14.33 5.36
N CYS A 44 6.97 -14.23 5.58
CA CYS A 44 7.53 -13.88 6.90
C CYS A 44 6.89 -12.60 7.46
N PHE A 45 6.74 -11.56 6.64
CA PHE A 45 6.07 -10.32 6.98
C PHE A 45 4.63 -10.54 7.48
N CYS A 46 3.81 -11.25 6.70
CA CYS A 46 2.40 -11.43 7.05
C CYS A 46 2.24 -12.19 8.37
N ARG A 47 3.11 -13.18 8.62
CA ARG A 47 3.09 -13.93 9.88
C ARG A 47 3.55 -13.06 11.05
N ALA A 48 4.62 -12.28 10.88
CA ALA A 48 5.11 -11.38 11.91
C ALA A 48 4.05 -10.34 12.33
N VAL A 49 3.37 -9.70 11.37
CA VAL A 49 2.30 -8.73 11.66
C VAL A 49 1.18 -9.35 12.50
N VAL A 50 0.77 -10.58 12.19
CA VAL A 50 -0.28 -11.30 12.93
C VAL A 50 0.22 -11.75 14.30
N GLN A 51 1.45 -12.27 14.39
CA GLN A 51 2.05 -12.74 15.63
C GLN A 51 2.29 -11.61 16.64
N CYS A 52 2.66 -10.42 16.16
CA CYS A 52 2.76 -9.21 16.98
C CYS A 52 1.40 -8.64 17.40
N GLY A 53 0.28 -9.22 16.96
CA GLY A 53 -1.06 -8.71 17.25
C GLY A 53 -1.38 -7.37 16.58
N ILE A 54 -0.57 -6.93 15.61
CA ILE A 54 -0.77 -5.64 14.93
C ILE A 54 -2.03 -5.69 14.06
N LEU A 55 -2.21 -6.79 13.32
CA LEU A 55 -3.44 -7.07 12.58
C LEU A 55 -3.94 -8.48 12.90
N THR A 56 -5.26 -8.67 12.84
CA THR A 56 -5.85 -10.00 12.86
C THR A 56 -5.48 -10.77 11.59
N HIS A 57 -5.56 -12.11 11.62
CA HIS A 57 -5.36 -12.94 10.43
C HIS A 57 -6.29 -12.51 9.27
N ARG A 58 -7.54 -12.14 9.58
CA ARG A 58 -8.51 -11.68 8.58
C ARG A 58 -8.08 -10.35 7.93
N GLN A 59 -7.66 -9.38 8.72
CA GLN A 59 -7.13 -8.10 8.20
C GLN A 59 -5.88 -8.33 7.35
N MET A 60 -4.98 -9.22 7.78
CA MET A 60 -3.78 -9.53 7.01
C MET A 60 -4.10 -10.19 5.66
N VAL A 61 -5.05 -11.13 5.62
CA VAL A 61 -5.53 -11.71 4.34
C VAL A 61 -6.16 -10.62 3.46
N HIS A 62 -7.01 -9.77 4.02
CA HIS A 62 -7.64 -8.68 3.30
C HIS A 62 -6.61 -7.72 2.69
N ALA A 63 -5.62 -7.27 3.48
CA ALA A 63 -4.57 -6.39 3.01
C ALA A 63 -3.66 -7.09 1.98
N ALA A 64 -3.34 -8.37 2.16
CA ALA A 64 -2.55 -9.14 1.20
C ALA A 64 -3.24 -9.22 -0.17
N LEU A 65 -4.55 -9.43 -0.20
CA LEU A 65 -5.34 -9.41 -1.43
C LEU A 65 -5.39 -8.00 -2.05
N ARG A 66 -5.64 -6.97 -1.23
CA ARG A 66 -5.73 -5.57 -1.66
C ARG A 66 -4.43 -5.07 -2.30
N TYR A 67 -3.30 -5.33 -1.66
CA TYR A 67 -1.97 -4.93 -2.12
C TYR A 67 -1.28 -5.96 -3.01
N ARG A 68 -1.96 -7.07 -3.30
CA ARG A 68 -1.47 -8.16 -4.17
C ARG A 68 -0.17 -8.79 -3.66
N LEU A 69 0.05 -8.85 -2.35
CA LEU A 69 1.32 -9.27 -1.74
C LEU A 69 1.77 -10.65 -2.22
N GLY A 70 3.01 -10.74 -2.68
CA GLY A 70 3.60 -12.01 -3.06
C GLY A 70 4.41 -12.67 -1.94
N ARG A 71 4.70 -13.95 -2.10
CA ARG A 71 5.69 -14.68 -1.30
C ARG A 71 6.73 -15.35 -2.20
N SER A 72 8.01 -15.20 -1.87
CA SER A 72 9.11 -15.91 -2.55
C SER A 72 9.31 -17.32 -1.98
N LYS A 73 10.10 -18.17 -2.66
CA LYS A 73 10.45 -19.51 -2.16
C LYS A 73 11.17 -19.46 -0.81
N ASN A 74 12.01 -18.44 -0.61
CA ASN A 74 12.75 -18.20 0.63
C ASN A 74 11.97 -17.31 1.61
N ASP A 75 10.64 -17.37 1.53
CA ASP A 75 9.68 -16.76 2.46
C ASP A 75 9.66 -15.22 2.55
N ALA A 76 10.44 -14.54 1.71
CA ALA A 76 10.37 -13.09 1.55
C ALA A 76 8.95 -12.66 1.14
N VAL A 77 8.49 -11.52 1.64
CA VAL A 77 7.35 -10.83 1.03
C VAL A 77 7.81 -10.17 -0.27
N ILE A 78 6.92 -10.16 -1.26
CA ILE A 78 7.12 -9.45 -2.52
C ILE A 78 6.12 -8.28 -2.56
N TYR A 79 6.64 -7.07 -2.51
CA TYR A 79 5.87 -5.84 -2.72
C TYR A 79 5.91 -5.50 -4.21
N TRP A 80 4.85 -5.86 -4.94
CA TRP A 80 4.77 -5.59 -6.37
C TRP A 80 4.56 -4.10 -6.63
N GLN A 81 5.30 -3.56 -7.60
CA GLN A 81 5.07 -2.23 -8.14
C GLN A 81 4.19 -2.35 -9.37
N ILE A 82 2.93 -1.97 -9.20
CA ILE A 82 1.89 -2.13 -10.20
C ILE A 82 1.31 -0.75 -10.50
N ASP A 83 1.29 -0.38 -11.79
CA ASP A 83 0.76 0.92 -12.21
C ASP A 83 -0.78 0.96 -12.20
N GLN A 84 -1.35 2.11 -12.60
CA GLN A 84 -2.79 2.32 -12.67
C GLN A 84 -3.48 1.51 -13.79
N LEU A 85 -2.73 1.00 -14.77
CA LEU A 85 -3.23 0.16 -15.84
C LEU A 85 -3.18 -1.33 -15.45
N GLY A 86 -2.57 -1.65 -14.31
CA GLY A 86 -2.43 -3.01 -13.79
C GLY A 86 -1.17 -3.72 -14.28
N ASN A 87 -0.25 -3.03 -14.97
CA ASN A 87 1.01 -3.62 -15.40
C ASN A 87 1.96 -3.76 -14.21
N VAL A 88 2.68 -4.89 -14.15
CA VAL A 88 3.72 -5.13 -13.14
C VAL A 88 5.02 -4.56 -13.67
N ASN A 89 5.54 -3.53 -12.99
CA ASN A 89 6.78 -2.86 -13.36
C ASN A 89 8.01 -3.40 -12.61
N ASP A 90 7.82 -3.93 -11.40
CA ASP A 90 8.82 -4.74 -10.68
C ASP A 90 8.17 -5.40 -9.44
N GLY A 91 8.97 -6.10 -8.62
CA GLY A 91 8.61 -6.46 -7.26
C GLY A 91 9.81 -6.37 -6.32
N LYS A 92 9.62 -5.78 -5.14
CA LYS A 92 10.67 -5.68 -4.12
C LYS A 92 10.55 -6.82 -3.12
N LEU A 93 11.61 -7.59 -2.94
CA LEU A 93 11.70 -8.67 -1.96
C LEU A 93 12.28 -8.13 -0.65
N MET A 94 11.58 -8.43 0.45
CA MET A 94 12.01 -8.05 1.80
C MET A 94 11.74 -9.16 2.81
N TRP A 95 12.55 -9.20 3.87
CA TRP A 95 12.45 -10.15 4.98
C TRP A 95 12.25 -9.43 6.31
N TYR A 96 11.47 -10.07 7.19
CA TYR A 96 11.09 -9.53 8.49
C TYR A 96 11.33 -10.57 9.57
N GLY A 97 11.74 -10.10 10.74
CA GLY A 97 11.84 -10.87 11.97
C GLY A 97 10.47 -11.09 12.62
N PRO A 98 10.40 -11.92 13.68
CA PRO A 98 9.17 -12.16 14.43
C PRO A 98 8.67 -10.93 15.19
N ASP A 99 9.51 -9.92 15.37
CA ASP A 99 9.21 -8.60 15.95
C ASP A 99 8.62 -7.61 14.93
N CYS A 100 8.34 -8.06 13.69
CA CYS A 100 7.86 -7.23 12.59
C CYS A 100 8.84 -6.12 12.15
N HIS A 101 10.11 -6.19 12.58
CA HIS A 101 11.18 -5.36 12.04
C HIS A 101 11.85 -6.02 10.84
N ARG A 102 12.35 -5.19 9.92
CA ARG A 102 13.09 -5.66 8.75
C ARG A 102 14.41 -6.29 9.19
N LEU A 103 14.71 -7.47 8.64
CA LEU A 103 16.01 -8.11 8.81
C LEU A 103 17.08 -7.34 8.02
N LYS A 104 17.99 -6.63 8.71
CA LYS A 104 19.05 -5.81 8.10
C LYS A 104 20.17 -6.63 7.46
N ASN A 105 20.39 -7.85 7.95
CA ASN A 105 21.35 -8.81 7.39
C ASN A 105 20.88 -9.42 6.06
N CYS A 106 19.61 -9.24 5.68
CA CYS A 106 19.08 -9.62 4.39
C CYS A 106 18.89 -8.38 3.50
N ASN A 107 19.73 -8.25 2.47
CA ASN A 107 19.60 -7.16 1.51
C ASN A 107 18.26 -7.27 0.77
N ALA A 108 17.50 -6.18 0.76
CA ALA A 108 16.34 -6.09 -0.11
C ALA A 108 16.82 -6.21 -1.56
N THR A 109 16.02 -6.87 -2.39
CA THR A 109 16.38 -7.09 -3.79
C THR A 109 15.13 -7.00 -4.67
N TRP A 110 15.32 -6.93 -5.98
CA TRP A 110 14.26 -6.72 -6.95
C TRP A 110 14.02 -7.99 -7.77
N VAL A 111 12.76 -8.27 -8.10
CA VAL A 111 12.38 -9.40 -8.94
C VAL A 111 13.06 -9.31 -10.29
N SER A 112 13.05 -8.12 -10.93
CA SER A 112 13.71 -7.90 -12.21
C SER A 112 15.21 -8.24 -12.16
N PHE A 113 15.91 -7.81 -11.10
CA PHE A 113 17.32 -8.13 -10.87
C PHE A 113 17.54 -9.63 -10.73
N LEU A 114 16.73 -10.33 -9.92
CA LEU A 114 16.84 -11.78 -9.76
C LEU A 114 16.54 -12.53 -11.06
N MET A 115 15.57 -12.07 -11.86
CA MET A 115 15.23 -12.69 -13.14
C MET A 115 16.35 -12.51 -14.17
N LYS A 116 16.99 -11.34 -14.25
CA LYS A 116 18.18 -11.13 -15.08
C LYS A 116 19.34 -12.02 -14.63
N LYS A 117 19.61 -12.04 -13.33
CA LYS A 117 20.75 -12.78 -12.76
C LYS A 117 20.60 -14.30 -12.82
N HIS A 118 19.40 -14.83 -12.64
CA HIS A 118 19.18 -16.26 -12.44
C HIS A 118 18.26 -16.94 -13.47
N CYS A 119 17.54 -16.16 -14.29
CA CYS A 119 16.61 -16.70 -15.29
C CYS A 119 17.01 -16.33 -16.73
N GLY A 120 18.22 -15.78 -16.93
CA GLY A 120 18.77 -15.54 -18.25
C GLY A 120 18.04 -14.47 -19.06
N LEU A 121 17.31 -13.55 -18.41
CA LEU A 121 16.72 -12.42 -19.13
C LEU A 121 17.83 -11.48 -19.62
N PRO A 122 17.89 -11.16 -20.93
CA PRO A 122 18.88 -10.23 -21.46
C PRO A 122 18.76 -8.86 -20.77
N GLN A 123 19.90 -8.23 -20.49
CA GLN A 123 19.96 -7.08 -19.59
C GLN A 123 19.23 -5.83 -20.13
N ASP A 124 19.04 -5.76 -21.45
CA ASP A 124 18.40 -4.73 -22.25
C ASP A 124 16.89 -4.95 -22.49
N THR A 125 16.36 -6.15 -22.26
CA THR A 125 14.96 -6.48 -22.59
C THR A 125 13.91 -5.80 -21.71
N PHE A 126 14.22 -5.54 -20.44
CA PHE A 126 13.28 -4.97 -19.49
C PHE A 126 13.97 -3.97 -18.57
N GLN A 127 13.52 -2.71 -18.60
CA GLN A 127 13.96 -1.69 -17.65
C GLN A 127 12.80 -1.38 -16.70
N PRO A 128 12.93 -1.69 -15.39
CA PRO A 128 11.84 -1.45 -14.44
C PRO A 128 11.58 0.05 -14.31
N THR A 129 10.33 0.45 -14.52
CA THR A 129 9.82 1.79 -14.25
C THR A 129 9.18 1.81 -12.87
N HIS A 130 9.95 2.22 -11.87
CA HIS A 130 9.47 2.19 -10.49
C HIS A 130 8.29 3.15 -10.28
N VAL A 131 7.18 2.63 -9.79
CA VAL A 131 6.00 3.39 -9.35
C VAL A 131 5.86 3.32 -7.83
N PHE A 132 5.03 4.18 -7.23
CA PHE A 132 4.72 4.03 -5.80
C PHE A 132 4.06 2.67 -5.53
N PHE A 133 4.43 2.02 -4.44
CA PHE A 133 3.75 0.81 -4.01
C PHE A 133 2.29 1.12 -3.67
N GLY A 134 1.36 0.34 -4.20
CA GLY A 134 -0.08 0.60 -4.07
C GLY A 134 -0.66 1.54 -5.13
N THR A 135 0.11 1.97 -6.14
CA THR A 135 -0.39 2.80 -7.26
C THR A 135 -1.60 2.17 -7.97
N HIS A 136 -1.68 0.85 -8.06
CA HIS A 136 -2.84 0.13 -8.62
C HIS A 136 -4.15 0.37 -7.85
N LEU A 137 -4.10 0.85 -6.61
CA LEU A 137 -5.29 1.21 -5.83
C LEU A 137 -5.92 2.54 -6.29
N LEU A 138 -5.19 3.33 -7.07
CA LEU A 138 -5.65 4.59 -7.63
C LEU A 138 -6.52 4.38 -8.90
N SER A 139 -6.61 3.16 -9.45
CA SER A 139 -7.25 2.92 -10.75
C SER A 139 -8.78 2.86 -10.71
N ASN A 140 -9.41 2.93 -9.53
CA ASN A 140 -10.87 2.83 -9.42
C ASN A 140 -11.64 4.10 -9.87
N TYR A 141 -10.98 5.09 -10.50
CA TYR A 141 -11.60 6.35 -10.94
C TYR A 141 -11.37 6.73 -12.41
N LEU A 142 -10.86 5.81 -13.24
CA LEU A 142 -10.76 6.03 -14.69
C LEU A 142 -12.08 5.79 -15.45
N SER A 143 -13.15 5.35 -14.78
CA SER A 143 -14.46 5.08 -15.41
C SER A 143 -15.47 6.23 -15.38
N ALA A 144 -15.05 7.47 -15.09
CA ALA A 144 -15.88 8.64 -15.32
C ALA A 144 -15.17 9.62 -16.28
N PRO A 145 -15.41 9.52 -17.59
CA PRO A 145 -14.94 10.52 -18.54
C PRO A 145 -15.84 11.76 -18.47
N PHE A 146 -15.22 12.92 -18.32
CA PHE A 146 -15.65 14.10 -19.04
C PHE A 146 -15.55 13.77 -20.55
N PHE A 147 -16.56 14.13 -21.33
CA PHE A 147 -16.78 13.92 -22.79
C PHE A 147 -17.63 12.70 -23.24
N THR A 148 -18.93 13.01 -23.37
CA THR A 148 -19.85 12.81 -24.53
C THR A 148 -19.94 11.47 -25.27
N GLY A 149 -21.18 10.99 -25.41
CA GLY A 149 -21.60 10.16 -26.56
C GLY A 149 -22.39 8.92 -26.16
N ARG A 150 -23.63 8.81 -26.64
CA ARG A 150 -24.49 7.63 -26.49
C ARG A 150 -23.74 6.37 -26.95
N GLY A 151 -23.55 5.42 -26.05
CA GLY A 151 -23.04 4.09 -26.38
C GLY A 151 -22.90 3.25 -25.10
N ALA A 152 -23.76 2.25 -24.94
CA ALA A 152 -23.86 1.44 -23.74
C ALA A 152 -22.58 0.60 -23.51
N TYR A 153 -21.90 0.85 -22.40
CA TYR A 153 -20.85 -0.04 -21.86
C TYR A 153 -21.46 -1.08 -20.89
N PRO A 154 -20.87 -2.30 -20.80
CA PRO A 154 -21.46 -3.40 -20.05
C PRO A 154 -21.52 -3.11 -18.55
N LYS A 155 -22.62 -3.53 -17.95
CA LYS A 155 -22.96 -3.38 -16.54
C LYS A 155 -21.90 -4.05 -15.64
N ARG A 156 -21.30 -3.24 -14.79
CA ARG A 156 -20.86 -3.52 -13.40
C ARG A 156 -20.21 -4.89 -13.15
N THR A 157 -18.90 -4.90 -12.92
CA THR A 157 -18.29 -5.85 -11.99
C THR A 157 -18.33 -5.25 -10.57
N PRO A 158 -19.10 -5.81 -9.63
CA PRO A 158 -19.03 -5.43 -8.23
C PRO A 158 -17.90 -6.24 -7.58
N PHE A 159 -16.67 -5.72 -7.56
CA PHE A 159 -15.57 -6.43 -6.94
C PHE A 159 -14.69 -5.52 -6.06
N LEU A 160 -14.84 -5.75 -4.75
CA LEU A 160 -13.94 -5.39 -3.64
C LEU A 160 -13.41 -3.96 -3.57
N SER A 161 -14.33 -3.02 -3.48
CA SER A 161 -14.10 -1.83 -2.67
C SER A 161 -15.32 -1.65 -1.80
N GLY A 162 -15.27 -2.20 -0.58
CA GLY A 162 -16.17 -1.78 0.47
C GLY A 162 -15.96 -0.28 0.68
N GLY A 163 -16.97 0.52 0.34
CA GLY A 163 -16.92 1.98 0.44
C GLY A 163 -16.25 2.65 -0.75
N GLY A 164 -16.94 2.71 -1.90
CA GLY A 164 -16.53 3.58 -3.01
C GLY A 164 -16.52 5.04 -2.54
N ALA A 165 -15.34 5.63 -2.40
CA ALA A 165 -15.23 7.07 -2.22
C ALA A 165 -15.83 7.75 -3.48
N ARG A 166 -16.65 8.79 -3.30
CA ARG A 166 -16.96 9.72 -4.40
C ARG A 166 -15.75 10.65 -4.54
N GLY A 167 -15.54 11.26 -5.72
CA GLY A 167 -14.39 12.15 -5.98
C GLY A 167 -14.04 13.02 -4.76
N GLY A 168 -12.83 12.83 -4.21
CA GLY A 168 -12.47 13.29 -2.87
C GLY A 168 -11.65 12.29 -2.02
N ALA A 169 -11.23 11.15 -2.58
CA ALA A 169 -10.35 10.22 -1.89
C ALA A 169 -9.00 10.89 -1.56
N THR A 170 -8.59 10.82 -0.30
CA THR A 170 -7.30 11.32 0.15
C THR A 170 -6.28 10.19 0.12
N VAL A 171 -5.17 10.43 -0.59
CA VAL A 171 -4.04 9.51 -0.68
C VAL A 171 -3.02 9.87 0.39
N CYS A 172 -2.69 8.90 1.24
CA CYS A 172 -1.63 9.02 2.22
C CYS A 172 -0.38 8.29 1.70
N LEU A 173 0.72 9.03 1.54
CA LEU A 173 2.01 8.51 1.10
C LEU A 173 2.94 8.37 2.32
N VAL A 174 3.42 7.16 2.59
CA VAL A 174 4.39 6.84 3.66
C VAL A 174 5.70 6.31 3.08
N GLU A 175 6.75 6.20 3.89
CA GLU A 175 8.05 5.73 3.39
C GLU A 175 8.04 4.23 3.04
N ALA A 176 7.55 3.40 3.96
CA ALA A 176 7.65 1.94 3.85
C ALA A 176 6.35 1.25 3.40
N GLU A 177 6.50 0.17 2.61
CA GLU A 177 5.40 -0.65 2.13
C GLU A 177 4.64 -1.30 3.29
N LYS A 178 5.37 -1.76 4.32
CA LYS A 178 4.81 -2.29 5.58
C LYS A 178 3.75 -1.34 6.14
N SER A 179 4.12 -0.06 6.28
CA SER A 179 3.31 0.94 6.98
C SER A 179 2.05 1.25 6.17
N ALA A 180 2.14 1.32 4.85
CA ALA A 180 0.97 1.48 3.98
C ALA A 180 -0.03 0.32 4.14
N ILE A 181 0.46 -0.92 4.21
CA ILE A 181 -0.39 -2.12 4.37
C ILE A 181 -1.11 -2.09 5.72
N ILE A 182 -0.38 -1.87 6.82
CA ILE A 182 -0.96 -1.85 8.16
C ILE A 182 -1.98 -0.71 8.29
N LEU A 183 -1.61 0.50 7.87
CA LEU A 183 -2.47 1.68 7.95
C LEU A 183 -3.72 1.56 7.07
N SER A 184 -3.67 0.77 6.00
CA SER A 184 -4.86 0.50 5.17
C SER A 184 -5.96 -0.27 5.88
N GLU A 185 -5.61 -1.06 6.89
CA GLU A 185 -6.56 -1.80 7.72
C GLU A 185 -7.00 -0.99 8.94
N LEU A 186 -6.12 -0.15 9.49
CA LEU A 186 -6.42 0.70 10.65
C LEU A 186 -7.22 1.96 10.27
N TYR A 187 -6.94 2.52 9.09
CA TYR A 187 -7.58 3.74 8.57
C TYR A 187 -8.03 3.54 7.12
N PRO A 188 -9.07 2.70 6.88
CA PRO A 188 -9.52 2.32 5.55
C PRO A 188 -10.17 3.46 4.75
N GLN A 189 -10.45 4.61 5.37
CA GLN A 189 -10.98 5.81 4.70
C GLN A 189 -9.96 6.52 3.79
N TYR A 190 -8.67 6.22 3.95
CA TYR A 190 -7.60 6.75 3.10
C TYR A 190 -7.09 5.69 2.13
N ILE A 191 -6.51 6.14 1.01
CA ILE A 191 -5.73 5.27 0.13
C ILE A 191 -4.28 5.36 0.57
N TRP A 192 -3.72 4.26 1.08
CA TRP A 192 -2.34 4.22 1.55
C TRP A 192 -1.40 3.69 0.47
N ILE A 193 -0.35 4.46 0.16
CA ILE A 193 0.71 4.10 -0.78
C ILE A 193 2.07 4.32 -0.14
N ALA A 194 3.14 3.74 -0.70
CA ALA A 194 4.49 3.91 -0.17
C ALA A 194 5.52 4.32 -1.23
N SER A 195 6.52 5.11 -0.82
CA SER A 195 7.67 5.45 -1.66
C SER A 195 8.57 4.24 -1.89
N GLY A 196 8.71 3.39 -0.88
CA GLY A 196 9.65 2.27 -0.84
C GLY A 196 11.01 2.60 -0.21
N GLY A 197 11.13 3.78 0.40
CA GLY A 197 12.33 4.30 1.04
C GLY A 197 12.51 5.80 0.81
N LEU A 198 13.32 6.45 1.65
CA LEU A 198 13.59 7.88 1.59
C LEU A 198 14.05 8.37 0.20
N PHE A 199 14.95 7.63 -0.44
CA PHE A 199 15.51 7.98 -1.77
C PHE A 199 14.63 7.54 -2.95
N GLU A 200 13.54 6.81 -2.69
CA GLU A 200 12.61 6.35 -3.72
C GLU A 200 11.50 7.39 -4.02
N LEU A 201 11.53 8.55 -3.35
CA LEU A 201 10.59 9.65 -3.54
C LEU A 201 10.92 10.46 -4.81
N GLN A 202 10.84 9.81 -5.97
CA GLN A 202 11.18 10.41 -7.27
C GLN A 202 10.03 11.26 -7.81
N LEU A 203 10.35 12.42 -8.39
CA LEU A 203 9.38 13.40 -8.89
C LEU A 203 8.42 12.80 -9.94
N SER A 204 8.93 11.96 -10.85
CA SER A 204 8.14 11.34 -11.94
C SER A 204 6.97 10.50 -11.43
N LYS A 205 7.10 9.88 -10.24
CA LYS A 205 6.05 9.02 -9.64
C LYS A 205 4.80 9.81 -9.24
N PHE A 206 4.90 11.12 -9.02
CA PHE A 206 3.79 11.96 -8.57
C PHE A 206 2.75 12.25 -9.66
N TYR A 207 3.04 11.99 -10.94
CA TYR A 207 2.07 12.19 -12.02
C TYR A 207 0.77 11.39 -11.78
N ALA A 208 0.91 10.16 -11.26
CA ALA A 208 -0.22 9.30 -10.92
C ALA A 208 -1.13 9.87 -9.81
N LEU A 209 -0.65 10.86 -9.04
CA LEU A 209 -1.31 11.39 -7.85
C LEU A 209 -2.03 12.73 -8.09
N MET A 210 -1.85 13.39 -9.24
CA MET A 210 -2.36 14.75 -9.50
C MET A 210 -3.88 14.92 -9.37
N ARG A 211 -4.65 13.82 -9.44
CA ARG A 211 -6.11 13.82 -9.31
C ARG A 211 -6.60 13.65 -7.87
N TYR A 212 -5.69 13.58 -6.90
CA TYR A 212 -6.00 13.26 -5.51
C TYR A 212 -5.47 14.33 -4.57
N LYS A 213 -6.18 14.55 -3.47
CA LYS A 213 -5.57 15.19 -2.30
C LYS A 213 -4.50 14.24 -1.76
N VAL A 214 -3.29 14.74 -1.57
CA VAL A 214 -2.15 13.94 -1.11
C VAL A 214 -1.69 14.44 0.26
N ILE A 215 -1.55 13.53 1.21
CA ILE A 215 -0.91 13.77 2.50
C ILE A 215 0.33 12.88 2.56
N MET A 216 1.50 13.48 2.58
CA MET A 216 2.78 12.80 2.71
C MET A 216 3.17 12.75 4.18
N ILE A 217 3.53 11.57 4.68
CA ILE A 217 3.80 11.31 6.09
C ILE A 217 5.19 10.69 6.17
N PRO A 218 6.24 11.51 6.36
CA PRO A 218 7.62 11.05 6.47
C PRO A 218 7.84 10.34 7.82
N ASP A 219 8.77 9.40 7.84
CA ASP A 219 9.28 8.82 9.09
C ASP A 219 10.02 9.88 9.91
N THR A 220 10.13 9.66 11.22
CA THR A 220 10.87 10.58 12.08
C THR A 220 12.38 10.52 11.83
N ASP A 221 13.06 11.62 12.11
CA ASP A 221 14.51 11.71 12.08
C ASP A 221 14.96 12.63 13.23
N PRO A 222 16.09 12.35 13.92
CA PRO A 222 16.53 13.18 15.03
C PRO A 222 16.75 14.64 14.63
N ASP A 223 17.12 14.88 13.37
CA ASP A 223 17.42 16.22 12.83
C ASP A 223 16.29 16.74 11.92
N GLY A 224 15.17 16.03 11.79
CA GLY A 224 14.07 16.39 10.88
C GLY A 224 14.46 16.35 9.38
N LYS A 225 15.53 15.63 9.03
CA LYS A 225 16.01 15.55 7.62
C LYS A 225 15.00 14.88 6.71
N ALA A 226 14.33 13.82 7.19
CA ALA A 226 13.30 13.13 6.42
C ALA A 226 12.13 14.07 6.09
N TYR A 227 11.62 14.79 7.11
CA TYR A 227 10.57 15.80 6.92
C TYR A 227 10.98 16.88 5.93
N THR A 228 12.17 17.47 6.10
CA THR A 228 12.68 18.53 5.21
C THR A 228 12.77 18.05 3.76
N LEU A 229 13.33 16.87 3.51
CA LEU A 229 13.43 16.31 2.16
C LEU A 229 12.06 16.12 1.50
N TRP A 230 11.10 15.58 2.25
CA TRP A 230 9.75 15.34 1.76
C TRP A 230 9.03 16.67 1.47
N TYR A 231 9.19 17.67 2.34
CA TYR A 231 8.64 19.01 2.16
C TYR A 231 9.20 19.70 0.92
N GLU A 232 10.52 19.72 0.74
CA GLU A 232 11.16 20.26 -0.47
C GLU A 232 10.71 19.53 -1.74
N THR A 233 10.55 18.21 -1.66
CA THR A 233 10.05 17.41 -2.78
C THR A 233 8.61 17.79 -3.12
N ALA A 234 7.73 17.94 -2.14
CA ALA A 234 6.36 18.40 -2.35
C ALA A 234 6.32 19.79 -3.01
N GLN A 235 7.20 20.72 -2.59
CA GLN A 235 7.33 22.04 -3.22
C GLN A 235 7.80 21.94 -4.68
N LYS A 236 8.83 21.11 -4.95
CA LYS A 236 9.34 20.86 -6.31
C LYS A 236 8.25 20.29 -7.21
N VAL A 237 7.54 19.25 -6.76
CA VAL A 237 6.40 18.66 -7.47
C VAL A 237 5.30 19.70 -7.70
N SER A 238 4.95 20.47 -6.66
CA SER A 238 3.92 21.49 -6.75
C SER A 238 4.21 22.52 -7.84
N LYS A 239 5.46 22.96 -7.93
CA LYS A 239 5.91 23.94 -8.92
C LYS A 239 6.01 23.33 -10.32
N LEU A 240 6.71 22.19 -10.45
CA LEU A 240 7.00 21.58 -11.75
C LEU A 240 5.77 21.05 -12.47
N PHE A 241 4.82 20.49 -11.72
CA PHE A 241 3.61 19.88 -12.30
C PHE A 241 2.41 20.82 -12.31
N LEU A 242 2.61 22.11 -11.98
CA LEU A 242 1.53 23.10 -11.83
C LEU A 242 0.37 22.53 -11.01
N TRP A 243 0.70 22.05 -9.82
CA TRP A 243 -0.15 21.11 -9.09
C TRP A 243 -1.55 21.68 -8.81
N PRO A 244 -2.63 20.91 -9.05
CA PRO A 244 -3.97 21.47 -9.00
C PRO A 244 -4.38 21.92 -7.59
N ARG A 245 -4.83 23.17 -7.46
CA ARG A 245 -5.24 23.75 -6.16
C ARG A 245 -6.39 23.00 -5.46
N HIS A 246 -7.27 22.37 -6.23
CA HIS A 246 -8.41 21.61 -5.69
C HIS A 246 -8.02 20.21 -5.18
N ASN A 247 -6.81 19.73 -5.50
CA ASN A 247 -6.27 18.45 -5.07
C ASN A 247 -4.92 18.66 -4.39
N PRO A 248 -4.85 19.40 -3.27
CA PRO A 248 -3.57 19.84 -2.73
C PRO A 248 -2.68 18.69 -2.25
N ILE A 249 -1.38 18.93 -2.29
CA ILE A 249 -0.34 18.07 -1.71
C ILE A 249 0.18 18.72 -0.43
N TYR A 250 0.19 17.96 0.67
CA TYR A 250 0.63 18.41 1.98
C TYR A 250 1.64 17.43 2.56
N VAL A 251 2.62 17.94 3.32
CA VAL A 251 3.47 17.12 4.17
C VAL A 251 3.01 17.27 5.60
N SER A 252 2.74 16.16 6.26
CA SER A 252 2.29 16.15 7.65
C SER A 252 3.48 16.32 8.58
N ASP A 253 3.40 17.31 9.45
CA ASP A 253 4.32 17.56 10.57
C ASP A 253 3.86 16.87 11.86
N PHE A 254 2.90 15.95 11.78
CA PHE A 254 2.31 15.30 12.95
C PHE A 254 3.38 14.59 13.78
N LEU A 255 4.20 13.74 13.16
CA LEU A 255 5.27 13.04 13.88
C LEU A 255 6.36 14.00 14.36
N GLU A 256 6.63 15.08 13.63
CA GLU A 256 7.59 16.10 14.07
C GLU A 256 7.15 16.81 15.36
N ARG A 257 5.85 17.07 15.51
CA ARG A 257 5.29 17.75 16.68
C ARG A 257 5.04 16.84 17.88
N HIS A 258 4.76 15.55 17.66
CA HIS A 258 4.26 14.67 18.71
C HIS A 258 5.21 13.52 19.08
N ALA A 259 6.20 13.18 18.24
CA ALA A 259 7.19 12.16 18.59
C ALA A 259 8.20 12.69 19.62
N THR A 260 8.49 11.88 20.63
CA THR A 260 9.53 12.18 21.64
C THR A 260 10.93 12.17 21.02
N ALA A 261 11.92 12.76 21.71
CA ALA A 261 13.31 12.74 21.25
C ALA A 261 13.85 11.31 21.06
N ASP A 262 13.41 10.36 21.89
CA ASP A 262 13.80 8.95 21.74
C ASP A 262 13.19 8.31 20.50
N GLN A 263 11.89 8.51 20.28
CA GLN A 263 11.19 8.06 19.09
C GLN A 263 11.84 8.62 17.81
N LYS A 264 12.22 9.90 17.80
CA LYS A 264 12.95 10.50 16.68
C LYS A 264 14.32 9.87 16.46
N ARG A 265 15.09 9.56 17.52
CA ARG A 265 16.38 8.84 17.40
C ARG A 265 16.22 7.45 16.81
N ARG A 266 15.13 6.74 17.16
CA ARG A 266 14.79 5.43 16.62
C ARG A 266 14.24 5.49 15.18
N LYS A 267 13.94 6.68 14.67
CA LYS A 267 13.36 6.92 13.35
C LYS A 267 12.06 6.13 13.15
N ILE A 268 11.18 6.19 14.14
CA ILE A 268 9.88 5.53 14.08
C ILE A 268 9.02 6.08 12.94
N ASP A 269 8.13 5.22 12.45
CA ASP A 269 7.07 5.60 11.52
C ASP A 269 5.73 5.86 12.23
N LEU A 270 4.68 6.16 11.46
CA LEU A 270 3.34 6.40 12.02
C LEU A 270 2.74 5.15 12.69
N VAL A 271 3.04 3.95 12.17
CA VAL A 271 2.54 2.69 12.75
C VAL A 271 3.15 2.49 14.13
N ASP A 272 4.47 2.62 14.23
CA ASP A 272 5.20 2.51 15.49
C ASP A 272 4.64 3.51 16.53
N TYR A 273 4.40 4.76 16.12
CA TYR A 273 3.80 5.78 17.00
C TYR A 273 2.42 5.38 17.54
N ILE A 274 1.54 4.86 16.67
CA ILE A 274 0.18 4.43 17.04
C ILE A 274 0.24 3.23 17.99
N LEU A 275 1.08 2.24 17.69
CA LEU A 275 1.19 1.03 18.50
C LEU A 275 1.75 1.32 19.90
N GLU A 276 2.80 2.14 19.99
CA GLU A 276 3.35 2.57 21.27
C GLU A 276 2.31 3.36 22.08
N SER A 277 1.60 4.31 21.45
CA SER A 277 0.58 5.12 22.12
C SER A 277 -0.57 4.28 22.70
N ASN A 278 -1.04 3.29 21.94
CA ASN A 278 -2.09 2.37 22.41
C ASN A 278 -1.62 1.48 23.56
N TYR A 279 -0.36 1.03 23.53
CA TYR A 279 0.22 0.24 24.60
C TYR A 279 0.23 1.03 25.92
N PHE A 280 0.70 2.28 25.90
CA PHE A 280 0.69 3.14 27.10
C PHE A 280 -0.72 3.43 27.60
N ALA A 281 -1.68 3.67 26.70
CA ALA A 281 -3.08 3.89 27.09
C ALA A 281 -3.66 2.66 27.83
N ASN A 282 -3.41 1.46 27.34
CA ASN A 282 -3.87 0.22 27.96
C ASN A 282 -3.14 -0.08 29.29
N ALA A 283 -1.83 0.15 29.36
CA ALA A 283 -1.06 -0.05 30.59
C ALA A 283 -1.53 0.89 31.72
N ASN A 284 -1.79 2.16 31.39
CA ASN A 284 -2.33 3.12 32.35
C ASN A 284 -3.76 2.77 32.81
N GLN A 285 -4.59 2.15 31.95
CA GLN A 285 -5.90 1.64 32.36
C GLN A 285 -5.82 0.42 33.28
N LEU A 286 -4.79 -0.43 33.13
CA LEU A 286 -4.55 -1.58 34.01
C LEU A 286 -3.94 -1.17 35.35
N ALA A 287 -3.09 -0.14 35.38
CA ALA A 287 -2.48 0.38 36.61
C ALA A 287 -3.46 1.18 37.49
N ASN A 288 -4.55 1.70 36.91
CA ASN A 288 -5.59 2.45 37.61
C ASN A 288 -6.82 1.59 37.98
N LYS A 289 -6.73 0.26 37.83
CA LYS A 289 -7.73 -0.72 38.30
C LYS A 289 -7.17 -1.50 39.48
#